data_AF-A0A448YEM6-F1
#
_entry.id   AF-A0A448YEM6-F1
#
_cell.length_a   1.000
_cell.length_b   1.000
_cell.length_c   1.000
_cell.angle_alpha   90.00
_cell.angle_beta   90.00
_cell.angle_gamma   90.00
#
_symmetry.space_group_name_H-M   'P 1'
#
loop_
_entity.id
_entity.type
_entity.pdbx_description
1 polymer ?
#
loop_
_entity_poly.entity_id
_entity_poly.type
_entity_poly.pdbx_seq_one_letter_code
_entity_poly.pdbx_strand_id
1 'polypeptide(L)'
;MTTFKNPNPKFEHLLPKSAGWKQTITSWLQEDIPAFDYGGYVVGDNLQSATLYCKSDGVLAGVPFAKEVYEQCGLKVEWLIEEGTYLKPSETESGRIKVALVSGPVKDILQAERLSLNIISRCSGIATQSHRTIELARKSGYKGIIAGTRKTTPGLRLLEKYSMLVGGIDPHRNDLSSMIMLKDNHIWATGSITKAVESAKRVAGFSTKIEVEVQNEDEANEAIEVGADIVMLDNFTGDELQAVAKRLKSKWDGKKIFLLECSGGLTLQNIGEFLCKDIDIYSTSSVHQGCGIIDFSLKINRKD
;
A
#
# COMPACT_ATOMS: atom_id res chain seq x y z
N MET A 1 20.05 8.54 0.90
CA MET A 1 18.95 9.37 0.39
C MET A 1 18.48 8.77 -0.93
N THR A 2 17.43 7.95 -0.93
CA THR A 2 16.68 7.70 -2.18
C THR A 2 15.62 8.79 -2.32
N THR A 3 16.12 10.01 -2.55
CA THR A 3 15.33 11.17 -2.95
C THR A 3 15.07 11.10 -4.46
N PHE A 4 14.45 10.03 -4.93
CA PHE A 4 13.74 10.14 -6.20
C PHE A 4 12.44 10.85 -5.88
N LYS A 5 12.45 12.20 -5.95
CA LYS A 5 11.20 12.94 -6.14
C LYS A 5 10.59 12.35 -7.41
N ASN A 6 9.51 11.59 -7.27
CA ASN A 6 8.87 10.95 -8.39
C ASN A 6 8.53 12.05 -9.43
N PRO A 7 9.18 12.06 -10.62
CA PRO A 7 8.92 13.08 -11.63
C PRO A 7 7.52 12.94 -12.23
N ASN A 8 6.82 11.83 -11.95
CA ASN A 8 5.48 11.54 -12.43
C ASN A 8 4.52 11.30 -11.26
N PRO A 9 3.70 12.30 -10.85
CA PRO A 9 2.82 12.16 -9.69
C PRO A 9 1.66 11.18 -9.89
N LYS A 10 1.43 10.70 -11.13
CA LYS A 10 0.25 9.89 -11.47
C LYS A 10 0.51 8.40 -11.29
N PHE A 11 0.24 7.91 -10.07
CA PHE A 11 0.33 6.48 -9.75
C PHE A 11 -0.59 5.60 -10.60
N GLU A 12 -1.71 6.14 -11.10
CA GLU A 12 -2.65 5.41 -11.96
C GLU A 12 -2.00 4.81 -13.23
N HIS A 13 -0.88 5.38 -13.70
CA HIS A 13 -0.14 4.86 -14.84
C HIS A 13 0.54 3.50 -14.57
N LEU A 14 0.63 3.06 -13.31
CA LEU A 14 1.07 1.72 -12.95
C LEU A 14 0.05 0.64 -13.33
N LEU A 15 -1.21 1.02 -13.54
CA LEU A 15 -2.30 0.09 -13.82
C LEU A 15 -2.41 -0.14 -15.34
N PRO A 16 -2.01 -1.31 -15.86
CA PRO A 16 -2.03 -1.55 -17.29
C PRO A 16 -3.47 -1.62 -17.79
N LYS A 17 -3.73 -1.05 -18.97
CA LYS A 17 -5.06 -1.14 -19.62
C LYS A 17 -5.49 -2.59 -19.89
N SER A 18 -4.52 -3.48 -20.12
CA SER A 18 -4.72 -4.89 -20.47
C SER A 18 -4.66 -5.85 -19.27
N ALA A 19 -4.40 -5.37 -18.06
CA ALA A 19 -4.25 -6.23 -16.89
C ALA A 19 -5.60 -6.62 -16.28
N GLY A 20 -5.60 -7.77 -15.59
CA GLY A 20 -6.79 -8.42 -15.01
C GLY A 20 -7.61 -7.62 -14.00
N TRP A 21 -7.12 -6.45 -13.56
CA TRP A 21 -7.76 -5.66 -12.52
C TRP A 21 -9.12 -5.08 -12.95
N LYS A 22 -9.31 -4.79 -14.24
CA LYS A 22 -10.62 -4.37 -14.76
C LYS A 22 -11.65 -5.50 -14.68
N GLN A 23 -11.23 -6.74 -14.99
CA GLN A 23 -12.07 -7.93 -14.83
C GLN A 23 -12.38 -8.20 -13.36
N THR A 24 -11.46 -7.89 -12.45
CA THR A 24 -11.74 -7.94 -11.01
C THR A 24 -12.87 -6.97 -10.64
N ILE A 25 -12.88 -5.74 -11.17
CA ILE A 25 -14.00 -4.79 -10.96
C ILE A 25 -15.31 -5.38 -11.49
N THR A 26 -15.29 -5.99 -12.69
CA THR A 26 -16.47 -6.69 -13.23
C THR A 26 -16.96 -7.80 -12.31
N SER A 27 -16.05 -8.58 -11.74
CA SER A 27 -16.41 -9.66 -10.80
C SER A 27 -17.03 -9.13 -9.50
N TRP A 28 -16.62 -7.96 -9.02
CA TRP A 28 -17.22 -7.33 -7.84
C TRP A 28 -18.58 -6.69 -8.14
N LEU A 29 -18.80 -6.18 -9.36
CA LEU A 29 -20.14 -5.77 -9.80
C LEU A 29 -21.09 -6.97 -9.85
N GLN A 30 -20.61 -8.12 -10.34
CA GLN A 30 -21.39 -9.36 -10.37
C GLN A 30 -21.67 -9.92 -8.97
N GLU A 31 -20.74 -9.75 -8.02
CA GLU A 31 -20.94 -10.11 -6.62
C GLU A 31 -22.11 -9.34 -6.00
N ASP A 32 -22.19 -8.03 -6.24
CA ASP A 32 -23.24 -7.16 -5.67
C ASP A 32 -24.58 -7.28 -6.45
N ILE A 33 -24.52 -7.67 -7.74
CA ILE A 33 -25.68 -7.82 -8.62
C ILE A 33 -25.66 -9.19 -9.32
N PRO A 34 -25.94 -10.29 -8.60
CA PRO A 34 -25.85 -11.64 -9.16
C PRO A 34 -26.99 -11.99 -10.14
N ALA A 35 -28.12 -11.28 -10.08
CA ALA A 35 -29.28 -11.56 -10.93
C ALA A 35 -30.04 -10.28 -11.35
N PHE A 36 -30.84 -9.71 -10.45
CA PHE A 36 -31.67 -8.53 -10.73
C PHE A 36 -31.39 -7.41 -9.74
N ASP A 37 -31.33 -6.18 -10.26
CA ASP A 37 -31.33 -4.96 -9.44
C ASP A 37 -32.75 -4.37 -9.38
N TYR A 38 -33.47 -4.71 -8.31
CA TYR A 38 -34.81 -4.18 -8.07
C TYR A 38 -34.79 -2.67 -7.76
N GLY A 39 -33.72 -2.16 -7.14
CA GLY A 39 -33.58 -0.73 -6.84
C GLY A 39 -33.49 0.07 -8.13
N GLY A 40 -32.66 -0.38 -9.07
CA GLY A 40 -32.55 0.17 -10.42
C GLY A 40 -33.87 0.19 -11.18
N TYR A 41 -34.67 -0.89 -11.09
CA TYR A 41 -36.02 -0.93 -11.69
C TYR A 41 -36.94 0.17 -11.14
N VAL A 42 -36.93 0.38 -9.81
CA VAL A 42 -37.81 1.37 -9.16
C VAL A 42 -37.45 2.80 -9.54
N VAL A 43 -36.16 3.13 -9.66
CA VAL A 43 -35.72 4.50 -9.94
C VAL A 43 -35.72 4.86 -11.42
N GLY A 44 -35.70 3.86 -12.30
CA GLY A 44 -35.66 4.05 -13.76
C GLY A 44 -34.33 4.61 -14.26
N ASP A 45 -34.34 5.13 -15.49
CA ASP A 45 -33.15 5.51 -16.25
C ASP A 45 -33.02 7.03 -16.47
N ASN A 46 -33.81 7.83 -15.77
CA ASN A 46 -33.75 9.29 -15.85
C ASN A 46 -32.33 9.79 -15.57
N LEU A 47 -31.84 10.71 -16.40
CA LEU A 47 -30.53 11.31 -16.24
C LEU A 47 -30.49 12.17 -14.97
N GLN A 48 -29.52 11.87 -14.10
CA GLN A 48 -29.28 12.62 -12.87
C GLN A 48 -27.79 12.87 -12.68
N SER A 49 -27.48 13.71 -11.69
CA SER A 49 -26.12 13.90 -11.20
C SER A 49 -26.05 13.54 -9.73
N ALA A 50 -24.90 13.05 -9.30
CA ALA A 50 -24.58 12.74 -7.92
C ALA A 50 -23.23 13.33 -7.56
N THR A 51 -23.07 13.69 -6.30
CA THR A 51 -21.82 14.18 -5.76
C THR A 51 -21.23 13.15 -4.81
N LEU A 52 -19.97 12.78 -5.05
CA LEU A 52 -19.16 11.98 -4.14
C LEU A 52 -18.54 12.92 -3.10
N TYR A 53 -18.77 12.61 -1.83
CA TYR A 53 -18.28 13.38 -0.69
C TYR A 53 -17.31 12.55 0.14
N CYS A 54 -16.18 13.14 0.53
CA CYS A 54 -15.33 12.66 1.61
C CYS A 54 -15.83 13.26 2.94
N LYS A 55 -15.98 12.45 3.98
CA LYS A 55 -16.56 12.82 5.28
C LYS A 55 -15.60 12.59 6.46
N SER A 56 -14.38 12.14 6.20
CA SER A 56 -13.37 11.92 7.23
C SER A 56 -12.00 12.37 6.75
N ASP A 57 -11.15 12.81 7.67
CA ASP A 57 -9.82 13.29 7.33
C ASP A 57 -8.91 12.15 6.87
N GLY A 58 -8.27 12.34 5.72
CA GLY A 58 -7.40 11.32 5.16
C GLY A 58 -6.96 11.61 3.74
N VAL A 59 -6.10 10.74 3.22
CA VAL A 59 -5.60 10.78 1.84
C VAL A 59 -6.62 10.16 0.91
N LEU A 60 -6.98 10.88 -0.16
CA LEU A 60 -7.80 10.34 -1.25
C LEU A 60 -6.99 9.31 -2.06
N ALA A 61 -7.43 8.06 -2.08
CA ALA A 61 -6.82 7.00 -2.87
C ALA A 61 -7.87 6.01 -3.41
N GLY A 62 -7.55 5.35 -4.52
CA GLY A 62 -8.43 4.41 -5.21
C GLY A 62 -9.21 5.02 -6.38
N VAL A 63 -8.83 6.22 -6.81
CA VAL A 63 -9.45 6.96 -7.92
C VAL A 63 -9.56 6.12 -9.20
N PRO A 64 -8.50 5.46 -9.71
CA PRO A 64 -8.61 4.70 -10.96
C PRO A 64 -9.56 3.49 -10.85
N PHE A 65 -9.63 2.86 -9.67
CA PHE A 65 -10.52 1.72 -9.44
C PHE A 65 -11.99 2.16 -9.34
N ALA A 66 -12.28 3.25 -8.61
CA ALA A 66 -13.63 3.81 -8.56
C ALA A 66 -14.08 4.33 -9.94
N LYS A 67 -13.17 4.95 -10.69
CA LYS A 67 -13.40 5.38 -12.07
C LYS A 67 -13.77 4.19 -12.97
N GLU A 68 -13.08 3.06 -12.86
CA GLU A 68 -13.41 1.86 -13.62
C GLU A 68 -14.82 1.34 -13.31
N VAL A 69 -15.26 1.39 -12.05
CA VAL A 69 -16.66 1.06 -11.68
C VAL A 69 -17.64 1.94 -12.45
N TYR A 70 -17.43 3.26 -12.44
CA TYR A 70 -18.28 4.20 -13.15
C TYR A 70 -18.25 3.98 -14.67
N GLU A 71 -17.07 3.70 -15.25
CA GLU A 71 -16.92 3.40 -16.69
C GLU A 71 -17.67 2.13 -17.10
N GLN A 72 -17.58 1.05 -16.32
CA GLN A 72 -18.30 -0.20 -16.60
C GLN A 72 -19.82 -0.05 -16.46
N CYS A 73 -20.29 0.86 -15.60
CA CYS A 73 -21.71 1.25 -15.51
C CYS A 73 -22.14 2.29 -16.55
N GLY A 74 -21.27 2.70 -17.49
CA GLY A 74 -21.59 3.68 -18.53
C GLY A 74 -21.79 5.11 -18.04
N LEU A 75 -21.23 5.45 -16.87
CA LEU A 75 -21.37 6.76 -16.23
C LEU A 75 -20.21 7.70 -16.61
N LYS A 76 -20.48 9.00 -16.54
CA LYS A 76 -19.44 10.04 -16.64
C LYS A 76 -19.05 10.50 -15.25
N VAL A 77 -17.76 10.54 -14.97
CA VAL A 77 -17.20 11.03 -13.70
C VAL A 77 -16.20 12.16 -13.95
N GLU A 78 -16.37 13.25 -13.21
CA GLU A 78 -15.44 14.38 -13.11
C GLU A 78 -14.84 14.39 -11.71
N TRP A 79 -13.53 14.18 -11.61
CA TRP A 79 -12.83 14.28 -10.33
C TRP A 79 -12.44 15.74 -10.06
N LEU A 80 -12.84 16.26 -8.91
CA LEU A 80 -12.57 17.64 -8.49
C LEU A 80 -11.28 17.77 -7.68
N ILE A 81 -10.78 16.64 -7.17
CA ILE A 81 -9.59 16.55 -6.31
C ILE A 81 -8.64 15.52 -6.90
N GLU A 82 -7.35 15.84 -6.93
CA GLU A 82 -6.30 14.94 -7.37
C GLU A 82 -6.04 13.82 -6.34
N GLU A 83 -5.78 12.61 -6.82
CA GLU A 83 -5.40 11.48 -5.96
C GLU A 83 -4.10 11.78 -5.19
N GLY A 84 -4.02 11.30 -3.95
CA GLY A 84 -2.91 11.58 -3.03
C GLY A 84 -3.10 12.85 -2.20
N THR A 85 -4.13 13.67 -2.48
CA THR A 85 -4.44 14.85 -1.66
C THR A 85 -4.91 14.43 -0.26
N TYR A 86 -4.34 15.06 0.78
CA TYR A 86 -4.85 14.94 2.15
C TYR A 86 -6.05 15.87 2.34
N LEU A 87 -7.23 15.28 2.53
CA LEU A 87 -8.49 15.97 2.75
C LEU A 87 -8.75 16.14 4.24
N LYS A 88 -9.32 17.29 4.60
CA LYS A 88 -9.71 17.61 5.98
C LYS A 88 -11.18 18.05 6.11
N PRO A 89 -12.16 17.17 5.85
CA PRO A 89 -13.57 17.49 6.07
C PRO A 89 -13.88 18.03 7.47
N SER A 90 -13.12 17.63 8.50
CA SER A 90 -13.28 18.11 9.88
C SER A 90 -13.05 19.62 10.03
N GLU A 91 -12.26 20.23 9.14
CA GLU A 91 -11.97 21.66 9.12
C GLU A 91 -12.98 22.46 8.26
N THR A 92 -14.00 21.80 7.70
CA THR A 92 -15.04 22.44 6.88
C THR A 92 -16.35 22.59 7.67
N GLU A 93 -17.09 23.68 7.44
CA GLU A 93 -18.40 23.90 8.09
C GLU A 93 -19.41 22.78 7.83
N SER A 94 -19.36 22.17 6.64
CA SER A 94 -20.30 21.12 6.25
C SER A 94 -19.91 19.71 6.72
N GLY A 95 -18.71 19.55 7.29
CA GLY A 95 -18.16 18.24 7.67
C GLY A 95 -17.89 17.29 6.49
N ARG A 96 -17.84 17.82 5.25
CA ARG A 96 -17.67 17.04 4.03
C ARG A 96 -17.02 17.85 2.91
N ILE A 97 -16.25 17.18 2.06
CA ILE A 97 -15.60 17.77 0.87
C ILE A 97 -16.12 17.07 -0.38
N LYS A 98 -16.50 17.84 -1.40
CA LYS A 98 -16.87 17.30 -2.72
C LYS A 98 -15.60 16.81 -3.42
N VAL A 99 -15.55 15.53 -3.78
CA VAL A 99 -14.38 14.91 -4.43
C VAL A 99 -14.61 14.58 -5.90
N ALA A 100 -15.85 14.27 -6.30
CA ALA A 100 -16.19 14.00 -7.69
C ALA A 100 -17.67 14.28 -7.97
N LEU A 101 -17.97 14.55 -9.25
CA LEU A 101 -19.32 14.63 -9.80
C LEU A 101 -19.53 13.43 -10.73
N VAL A 102 -20.63 12.71 -10.54
CA VAL A 102 -21.02 11.56 -11.36
C VAL A 102 -22.32 11.88 -12.07
N SER A 103 -22.45 11.55 -13.34
CA SER A 103 -23.67 11.80 -14.12
C SER A 103 -23.99 10.65 -15.08
N GLY A 104 -25.29 10.40 -15.26
CA GLY A 104 -25.81 9.32 -16.09
C GLY A 104 -27.22 8.89 -15.64
N PRO A 105 -27.73 7.76 -16.15
CA PRO A 105 -29.00 7.19 -15.69
C PRO A 105 -28.94 6.88 -14.19
N VAL A 106 -29.98 7.28 -13.45
CA VAL A 106 -29.99 7.15 -11.98
C VAL A 106 -29.82 5.71 -11.49
N LYS A 107 -30.43 4.72 -12.17
CA LYS A 107 -30.21 3.29 -11.88
C LYS A 107 -28.72 2.92 -11.90
N ASP A 108 -27.97 3.40 -12.88
CA ASP A 108 -26.57 3.03 -13.07
C ASP A 108 -25.68 3.73 -12.03
N ILE A 109 -26.01 4.97 -11.65
CA ILE A 109 -25.36 5.68 -10.53
C ILE A 109 -25.50 4.88 -9.23
N LEU A 110 -26.70 4.36 -8.94
CA LEU A 110 -26.95 3.61 -7.71
C LEU A 110 -26.33 2.21 -7.74
N GLN A 111 -26.24 1.56 -8.90
CA GLN A 111 -25.48 0.31 -9.07
C GLN A 111 -23.99 0.51 -8.79
N ALA A 112 -23.42 1.61 -9.27
CA ALA A 112 -22.01 1.93 -9.03
C ALA A 112 -21.71 2.35 -7.59
N GLU A 113 -22.72 2.81 -6.83
CA GLU A 113 -22.53 3.47 -5.53
C GLU A 113 -21.79 2.58 -4.53
N ARG A 114 -22.32 1.39 -4.21
CA ARG A 114 -21.80 0.61 -3.09
C ARG A 114 -20.37 0.14 -3.35
N LEU A 115 -20.10 -0.36 -4.56
CA LEU A 115 -18.78 -0.84 -4.93
C LEU A 115 -17.75 0.29 -5.00
N SER A 116 -18.07 1.41 -5.63
CA SER A 116 -17.15 2.55 -5.73
C SER A 116 -16.81 3.14 -4.36
N LEU A 117 -17.79 3.28 -3.46
CA LEU A 117 -17.58 3.69 -2.07
C LEU A 117 -16.73 2.69 -1.31
N ASN A 118 -17.03 1.40 -1.40
CA ASN A 118 -16.27 0.35 -0.71
C ASN A 118 -14.79 0.33 -1.10
N ILE A 119 -14.49 0.53 -2.39
CA ILE A 119 -13.13 0.60 -2.92
C ILE A 119 -12.43 1.84 -2.40
N ILE A 120 -12.99 3.03 -2.64
CA ILE A 120 -12.31 4.29 -2.33
C ILE A 120 -12.12 4.47 -0.82
N SER A 121 -13.07 4.03 0.00
CA SER A 121 -12.98 4.04 1.46
C SER A 121 -11.84 3.19 1.98
N ARG A 122 -11.65 1.97 1.45
CA ARG A 122 -10.57 1.06 1.86
C ARG A 122 -9.22 1.55 1.38
N CYS A 123 -9.11 1.95 0.11
CA CYS A 123 -7.88 2.51 -0.44
C CYS A 123 -7.42 3.72 0.35
N SER A 124 -8.33 4.68 0.54
CA SER A 124 -8.05 5.91 1.28
C SER A 124 -7.68 5.63 2.74
N GLY A 125 -8.25 4.59 3.37
CA GLY A 125 -7.86 4.14 4.71
C GLY A 125 -6.40 3.73 4.80
N ILE A 126 -5.97 2.86 3.88
CA ILE A 126 -4.57 2.37 3.79
C ILE A 126 -3.62 3.51 3.44
N ALA A 127 -3.96 4.35 2.45
CA ALA A 127 -3.15 5.49 2.06
C ALA A 127 -3.00 6.49 3.20
N THR A 128 -4.07 6.74 3.97
CA THR A 128 -4.03 7.62 5.15
C THR A 128 -3.12 7.08 6.24
N GLN A 129 -3.24 5.79 6.56
CA GLN A 129 -2.40 5.15 7.57
C GLN A 129 -0.92 5.17 7.16
N SER A 130 -0.64 4.84 5.89
CA SER A 130 0.69 4.90 5.28
C SER A 130 1.28 6.32 5.37
N HIS A 131 0.50 7.33 4.96
CA HIS A 131 0.90 8.74 4.99
C HIS A 131 1.20 9.23 6.41
N ARG A 132 0.33 8.90 7.39
CA ARG A 132 0.58 9.24 8.80
C ARG A 132 1.86 8.61 9.32
N THR A 133 2.14 7.37 8.92
CA THR A 133 3.31 6.62 9.37
C THR A 133 4.60 7.25 8.83
N ILE A 134 4.65 7.55 7.53
CA ILE A 134 5.83 8.20 6.94
C ILE A 134 6.04 9.62 7.47
N GLU A 135 4.97 10.40 7.65
CA GLU A 135 5.05 11.74 8.22
C GLU A 135 5.63 11.73 9.65
N LEU A 136 5.19 10.80 10.50
CA LEU A 136 5.77 10.63 11.84
C LEU A 136 7.24 10.19 11.78
N ALA A 137 7.58 9.27 10.88
CA ALA A 137 8.97 8.84 10.68
C ALA A 137 9.87 10.01 10.24
N ARG A 138 9.39 10.86 9.34
CA ARG A 138 10.14 12.05 8.89
C ARG A 138 10.28 13.07 10.02
N LYS A 139 9.23 13.26 10.83
CA LYS A 139 9.27 14.14 12.02
C LYS A 139 10.26 13.67 13.08
N SER A 140 10.49 12.36 13.24
CA SER A 140 11.54 11.82 14.12
C SER A 140 12.96 11.93 13.52
N GLY A 141 13.10 12.42 12.29
CA GLY A 141 14.37 12.59 11.60
C GLY A 141 14.84 11.34 10.83
N TYR A 142 14.04 10.27 10.79
CA TYR A 142 14.36 9.08 10.02
C TYR A 142 14.29 9.37 8.51
N LYS A 143 15.34 8.96 7.78
CA LYS A 143 15.50 9.22 6.33
C LYS A 143 15.39 7.97 5.47
N GLY A 144 15.25 6.79 6.08
CA GLY A 144 15.12 5.53 5.36
C GLY A 144 13.71 5.29 4.84
N ILE A 145 13.45 4.05 4.46
CA ILE A 145 12.21 3.61 3.83
C ILE A 145 11.25 3.08 4.90
N ILE A 146 9.98 3.42 4.77
CA ILE A 146 8.87 2.72 5.44
C ILE A 146 8.21 1.86 4.38
N ALA A 147 7.93 0.60 4.70
CA ALA A 147 7.44 -0.38 3.74
C ALA A 147 6.21 -1.16 4.26
N GLY A 148 5.36 -1.59 3.32
CA GLY A 148 4.29 -2.55 3.57
C GLY A 148 4.78 -3.99 3.66
N THR A 149 3.87 -4.96 3.57
CA THR A 149 4.22 -6.41 3.59
C THR A 149 3.35 -7.19 2.61
N ARG A 150 3.45 -8.52 2.63
CA ARG A 150 2.55 -9.43 1.89
C ARG A 150 1.32 -9.88 2.71
N LYS A 151 1.14 -9.37 3.93
CA LYS A 151 -0.04 -9.63 4.80
C LYS A 151 -1.27 -8.83 4.33
N THR A 152 -1.53 -8.93 3.04
CA THR A 152 -2.61 -8.26 2.32
C THR A 152 -3.87 -9.10 2.31
N THR A 153 -5.05 -8.49 2.18
CA THR A 153 -6.29 -9.24 2.01
C THR A 153 -6.23 -10.09 0.73
N PRO A 154 -6.54 -11.41 0.79
CA PRO A 154 -6.60 -12.25 -0.41
C PRO A 154 -7.53 -11.64 -1.47
N GLY A 155 -7.05 -11.54 -2.71
CA GLY A 155 -7.78 -10.91 -3.83
C GLY A 155 -7.65 -9.38 -3.93
N LEU A 156 -7.30 -8.66 -2.85
CA LEU A 156 -7.18 -7.19 -2.87
C LEU A 156 -5.75 -6.66 -2.92
N ARG A 157 -4.74 -7.52 -3.04
CA ARG A 157 -3.32 -7.13 -2.97
C ARG A 157 -2.97 -5.94 -3.86
N LEU A 158 -3.40 -5.94 -5.13
CA LEU A 158 -3.11 -4.84 -6.04
C LEU A 158 -3.61 -3.50 -5.50
N LEU A 159 -4.83 -3.50 -4.97
CA LEU A 159 -5.53 -2.34 -4.43
C LEU A 159 -4.83 -1.80 -3.17
N GLU A 160 -4.42 -2.71 -2.27
CA GLU A 160 -3.73 -2.36 -1.03
C GLU A 160 -2.31 -1.84 -1.29
N LYS A 161 -1.54 -2.49 -2.17
CA LYS A 161 -0.19 -2.06 -2.57
C LYS A 161 -0.21 -0.73 -3.31
N TYR A 162 -1.21 -0.52 -4.17
CA TYR A 162 -1.44 0.77 -4.83
C TYR A 162 -1.69 1.87 -3.80
N SER A 163 -2.53 1.60 -2.80
CA SER A 163 -2.85 2.55 -1.74
C SER A 163 -1.63 2.91 -0.88
N MET A 164 -0.72 1.97 -0.63
CA MET A 164 0.57 2.23 0.04
C MET A 164 1.41 3.25 -0.74
N LEU A 165 1.51 3.07 -2.06
CA LEU A 165 2.25 3.98 -2.95
C LEU A 165 1.66 5.39 -2.93
N VAL A 166 0.33 5.51 -3.05
CA VAL A 166 -0.38 6.80 -2.95
C VAL A 166 -0.17 7.45 -1.58
N GLY A 167 -0.13 6.64 -0.51
CA GLY A 167 0.21 7.09 0.84
C GLY A 167 1.68 7.48 1.06
N GLY A 168 2.55 7.25 0.07
CA GLY A 168 3.95 7.68 0.10
C GLY A 168 4.92 6.70 0.75
N ILE A 169 4.54 5.42 0.92
CA ILE A 169 5.44 4.37 1.43
C ILE A 169 5.78 3.35 0.36
N ASP A 170 6.86 2.60 0.58
CA ASP A 170 7.25 1.52 -0.32
C ASP A 170 6.25 0.36 -0.19
N PRO A 171 5.68 -0.16 -1.30
CA PRO A 171 4.76 -1.28 -1.23
C PRO A 171 5.45 -2.57 -0.74
N HIS A 172 6.78 -2.62 -0.71
CA HIS A 172 7.60 -3.81 -0.58
C HIS A 172 7.38 -4.77 -1.75
N ARG A 173 8.05 -5.93 -1.74
CA ARG A 173 7.82 -6.98 -2.75
C ARG A 173 6.33 -7.30 -2.91
N ASN A 174 5.89 -7.42 -4.16
CA ASN A 174 4.49 -7.65 -4.47
C ASN A 174 4.09 -9.10 -4.13
N ASP A 175 4.87 -10.07 -4.59
CA ASP A 175 4.56 -11.50 -4.51
C ASP A 175 5.83 -12.34 -4.30
N LEU A 176 5.69 -13.67 -4.44
CA LEU A 176 6.81 -14.61 -4.34
C LEU A 176 7.72 -14.61 -5.57
N SER A 177 7.26 -14.07 -6.70
CA SER A 177 8.00 -14.02 -7.97
C SER A 177 8.79 -12.73 -8.14
N SER A 178 8.64 -11.79 -7.20
CA SER A 178 9.38 -10.53 -7.13
C SER A 178 10.73 -10.77 -6.44
N MET A 179 11.05 -10.03 -5.37
CA MET A 179 12.23 -10.26 -4.54
C MET A 179 12.16 -11.60 -3.78
N ILE A 180 13.25 -12.37 -3.85
CA ILE A 180 13.40 -13.60 -3.07
C ILE A 180 13.65 -13.21 -1.62
N MET A 181 12.86 -13.75 -0.70
CA MET A 181 13.05 -13.57 0.74
C MET A 181 13.17 -14.94 1.38
N LEU A 182 14.33 -15.21 1.97
CA LEU A 182 14.64 -16.42 2.70
C LEU A 182 14.36 -16.18 4.17
N LYS A 183 13.31 -16.82 4.68
CA LYS A 183 12.92 -16.79 6.10
C LYS A 183 13.57 -17.93 6.88
N ASP A 184 13.45 -17.88 8.21
CA ASP A 184 13.78 -18.95 9.15
C ASP A 184 13.53 -20.38 8.61
N ASN A 185 12.31 -20.65 8.14
CA ASN A 185 11.88 -21.96 7.66
C ASN A 185 12.62 -22.41 6.39
N HIS A 186 13.05 -21.47 5.55
CA HIS A 186 13.84 -21.79 4.35
C HIS A 186 15.25 -22.16 4.74
N ILE A 187 15.86 -21.41 5.66
CA ILE A 187 17.21 -21.65 6.16
C ILE A 187 17.28 -23.00 6.87
N TRP A 188 16.29 -23.33 7.71
CA TRP A 188 16.20 -24.63 8.37
C TRP A 188 16.05 -25.78 7.37
N ALA A 189 15.25 -25.60 6.32
CA ALA A 189 15.06 -26.62 5.29
C ALA A 189 16.32 -26.84 4.41
N THR A 190 17.14 -25.82 4.20
CA THR A 190 18.39 -25.92 3.41
C THR A 190 19.62 -26.25 4.27
N GLY A 191 19.51 -26.10 5.59
CA GLY A 191 20.53 -26.41 6.59
C GLY A 191 21.59 -25.34 6.83
N SER A 192 21.60 -24.23 6.09
CA SER A 192 22.48 -23.06 6.32
C SER A 192 22.04 -21.86 5.48
N ILE A 193 22.41 -20.65 5.90
CA ILE A 193 22.18 -19.42 5.13
C ILE A 193 22.98 -19.45 3.84
N THR A 194 24.25 -19.84 3.89
CA THR A 194 25.12 -19.93 2.72
C THR A 194 24.47 -20.73 1.58
N LYS A 195 24.03 -21.96 1.87
CA LYS A 195 23.38 -22.82 0.87
C LYS A 195 22.06 -22.22 0.35
N ALA A 196 21.29 -21.57 1.22
CA ALA A 196 20.02 -20.95 0.84
C ALA A 196 20.25 -19.80 -0.15
N VAL A 197 21.20 -18.90 0.16
CA VAL A 197 21.53 -17.75 -0.69
C VAL A 197 22.14 -18.20 -2.01
N GLU A 198 23.08 -19.15 -2.01
CA GLU A 198 23.65 -19.70 -3.23
C GLU A 198 22.58 -20.34 -4.14
N SER A 199 21.64 -21.07 -3.55
CA SER A 199 20.52 -21.67 -4.29
C SER A 199 19.59 -20.59 -4.86
N ALA A 200 19.27 -19.55 -4.09
CA ALA A 200 18.49 -18.41 -4.55
C ALA A 200 19.18 -17.68 -5.71
N LYS A 201 20.50 -17.45 -5.63
CA LYS A 201 21.27 -16.80 -6.69
C LYS A 201 21.22 -17.52 -8.04
N ARG A 202 21.12 -18.85 -8.04
CA ARG A 202 21.01 -19.65 -9.28
C ARG A 202 19.73 -19.36 -10.06
N VAL A 203 18.64 -18.98 -9.38
CA VAL A 203 17.33 -18.75 -10.00
C VAL A 203 16.91 -17.28 -10.04
N ALA A 204 17.49 -16.43 -9.18
CA ALA A 204 17.22 -15.00 -9.14
C ALA A 204 17.66 -14.28 -10.43
N GLY A 205 18.74 -14.77 -11.05
CA GLY A 205 19.50 -14.01 -12.05
C GLY A 205 20.13 -12.76 -11.44
N PHE A 206 20.63 -11.86 -12.29
CA PHE A 206 21.25 -10.60 -11.82
C PHE A 206 20.24 -9.50 -11.46
N SER A 207 18.96 -9.65 -11.84
CA SER A 207 17.93 -8.61 -11.75
C SER A 207 17.08 -8.66 -10.48
N THR A 208 17.13 -9.77 -9.74
CA THR A 208 16.26 -10.01 -8.59
C THR A 208 17.06 -9.98 -7.31
N LYS A 209 16.67 -9.10 -6.38
CA LYS A 209 17.31 -9.02 -5.06
C LYS A 209 17.00 -10.25 -4.21
N ILE A 210 17.91 -10.54 -3.29
CA ILE A 210 17.78 -11.59 -2.27
C ILE A 210 17.83 -10.93 -0.90
N GLU A 211 16.75 -11.14 -0.15
CA GLU A 211 16.63 -10.76 1.26
C GLU A 211 16.73 -12.00 2.15
N VAL A 212 17.42 -11.88 3.28
CA VAL A 212 17.57 -12.96 4.26
C VAL A 212 17.14 -12.47 5.63
N GLU A 213 16.21 -13.20 6.24
CA GLU A 213 15.81 -13.03 7.65
C GLU A 213 16.83 -13.73 8.55
N VAL A 214 17.34 -13.00 9.54
CA VAL A 214 18.38 -13.48 10.46
C VAL A 214 17.98 -13.23 11.91
N GLN A 215 18.41 -14.12 12.81
CA GLN A 215 18.05 -14.11 14.22
C GLN A 215 19.16 -13.57 15.14
N ASN A 216 20.39 -13.48 14.64
CA ASN A 216 21.55 -13.02 15.41
C ASN A 216 22.59 -12.33 14.49
N GLU A 217 23.59 -11.67 15.09
CA GLU A 217 24.62 -10.93 14.34
C GLU A 217 25.55 -11.85 13.52
N ASP A 218 25.76 -13.10 13.93
CA ASP A 218 26.60 -14.06 13.19
C ASP A 218 25.92 -14.48 11.88
N GLU A 219 24.61 -14.77 11.93
CA GLU A 219 23.79 -15.03 10.75
C GLU A 219 23.74 -13.81 9.81
N ALA A 220 23.64 -12.60 10.36
CA ALA A 220 23.70 -11.37 9.57
C ALA A 220 25.03 -11.26 8.82
N ASN A 221 26.15 -11.56 9.50
CA ASN A 221 27.47 -11.58 8.88
C ASN A 221 27.58 -12.67 7.78
N GLU A 222 27.05 -13.87 8.01
CA GLU A 222 27.02 -14.94 7.01
C GLU A 222 26.23 -14.50 5.76
N ALA A 223 25.04 -13.93 5.95
CA ALA A 223 24.20 -13.43 4.84
C ALA A 223 24.91 -12.35 4.00
N ILE A 224 25.61 -11.41 4.64
CA ILE A 224 26.36 -10.34 3.96
C ILE A 224 27.57 -10.90 3.20
N GLU A 225 28.32 -11.83 3.81
CA GLU A 225 29.51 -12.44 3.19
C GLU A 225 29.13 -13.16 1.89
N VAL A 226 28.09 -14.00 1.95
CA VAL A 226 27.58 -14.77 0.81
C VAL A 226 26.83 -13.88 -0.20
N GLY A 227 26.56 -12.63 0.18
CA GLY A 227 26.12 -11.55 -0.71
C GLY A 227 24.62 -11.49 -0.90
N ALA A 228 23.86 -11.54 0.19
CA ALA A 228 22.48 -11.07 0.23
C ALA A 228 22.44 -9.54 0.00
N ASP A 229 21.41 -9.06 -0.70
CA ASP A 229 21.23 -7.63 -0.97
C ASP A 229 20.62 -6.89 0.23
N ILE A 230 19.79 -7.61 1.00
CA ILE A 230 19.06 -7.10 2.15
C ILE A 230 19.16 -8.12 3.29
N VAL A 231 19.45 -7.64 4.50
CA VAL A 231 19.44 -8.45 5.72
C VAL A 231 18.33 -7.93 6.63
N MET A 232 17.33 -8.78 6.88
CA MET A 232 16.23 -8.50 7.78
C MET A 232 16.58 -8.96 9.20
N LEU A 233 16.74 -7.99 10.10
CA LEU A 233 16.96 -8.21 11.52
C LEU A 233 15.62 -8.49 12.20
N ASP A 234 15.22 -9.76 12.25
CA ASP A 234 13.99 -10.19 12.92
C ASP A 234 14.25 -10.38 14.43
N ASN A 235 13.28 -9.99 15.26
CA ASN A 235 13.34 -10.08 16.74
C ASN A 235 14.38 -9.20 17.47
N PHE A 236 15.13 -8.35 16.79
CA PHE A 236 15.95 -7.33 17.45
C PHE A 236 15.09 -6.14 17.88
N THR A 237 15.23 -5.68 19.12
CA THR A 237 14.45 -4.53 19.62
C THR A 237 15.32 -3.54 20.39
N GLY A 238 14.87 -2.28 20.43
CA GLY A 238 15.49 -1.21 21.23
C GLY A 238 16.99 -1.03 20.96
N ASP A 239 17.76 -0.93 22.04
CA ASP A 239 19.19 -0.67 22.00
C ASP A 239 19.99 -1.76 21.28
N GLU A 240 19.51 -3.02 21.31
CA GLU A 240 20.19 -4.14 20.66
C GLU A 240 20.17 -3.99 19.14
N LEU A 241 18.99 -3.66 18.56
CA LEU A 241 18.84 -3.41 17.13
C LEU A 241 19.80 -2.31 16.66
N GLN A 242 19.87 -1.20 17.40
CA GLN A 242 20.77 -0.09 17.07
C GLN A 242 22.24 -0.49 17.16
N ALA A 243 22.62 -1.21 18.22
CA ALA A 243 24.00 -1.63 18.41
C ALA A 243 24.46 -2.60 17.30
N VAL A 244 23.61 -3.59 16.96
CA VAL A 244 23.88 -4.57 15.90
C VAL A 244 23.93 -3.89 14.53
N ALA A 245 22.96 -3.05 14.19
CA ALA A 245 22.93 -2.33 12.92
C ALA A 245 24.19 -1.48 12.72
N LYS A 246 24.60 -0.73 13.76
CA LYS A 246 25.82 0.08 13.74
C LYS A 246 27.08 -0.76 13.57
N ARG A 247 27.19 -1.89 14.27
CA ARG A 247 28.33 -2.81 14.13
C ARG A 247 28.40 -3.41 12.73
N LEU A 248 27.28 -3.87 12.19
CA LEU A 248 27.21 -4.43 10.83
C LEU A 248 27.61 -3.39 9.79
N LYS A 249 27.03 -2.18 9.84
CA LYS A 249 27.41 -1.09 8.93
C LYS A 249 28.90 -0.76 9.01
N SER A 250 29.46 -0.66 10.22
CA SER A 250 30.88 -0.35 10.42
C SER A 250 31.82 -1.48 9.98
N LYS A 251 31.47 -2.74 10.22
CA LYS A 251 32.31 -3.91 9.90
C LYS A 251 32.44 -4.13 8.40
N TRP A 252 31.36 -3.88 7.67
CA TRP A 252 31.22 -4.14 6.25
C TRP A 252 31.38 -2.90 5.36
N ASP A 253 31.61 -1.73 5.96
CA ASP A 253 31.86 -0.49 5.23
C ASP A 253 33.02 -0.66 4.23
N GLY A 254 32.79 -0.25 2.99
CA GLY A 254 33.73 -0.41 1.86
C GLY A 254 33.99 -1.86 1.41
N LYS A 255 33.42 -2.89 2.06
CA LYS A 255 33.63 -4.31 1.73
C LYS A 255 32.49 -4.92 0.94
N LYS A 256 31.24 -4.65 1.35
CA LYS A 256 30.01 -5.17 0.73
C LYS A 256 28.93 -4.10 0.75
N ILE A 257 28.04 -4.12 -0.25
CA ILE A 257 26.88 -3.23 -0.33
C ILE A 257 25.65 -4.06 0.05
N PHE A 258 24.92 -3.63 1.08
CA PHE A 258 23.71 -4.28 1.57
C PHE A 258 22.80 -3.27 2.27
N LEU A 259 21.51 -3.60 2.38
CA LEU A 259 20.54 -2.85 3.17
C LEU A 259 20.17 -3.62 4.43
N LEU A 260 19.86 -2.89 5.51
CA LEU A 260 19.28 -3.44 6.72
C LEU A 260 17.78 -3.16 6.74
N GLU A 261 16.99 -4.22 6.91
CA GLU A 261 15.57 -4.14 7.17
C GLU A 261 15.27 -4.53 8.63
N CYS A 262 14.37 -3.80 9.27
CA CYS A 262 13.74 -4.21 10.52
C CYS A 262 12.25 -4.40 10.27
N SER A 263 11.73 -5.57 10.67
CA SER A 263 10.33 -5.95 10.51
C SER A 263 9.72 -6.28 11.87
N GLY A 264 8.43 -5.97 12.03
CA GLY A 264 7.64 -6.34 13.21
C GLY A 264 7.57 -5.25 14.28
N GLY A 265 6.48 -5.23 15.05
CA GLY A 265 6.30 -4.35 16.20
C GLY A 265 6.07 -2.86 15.91
N LEU A 266 6.42 -2.34 14.74
CA LEU A 266 6.27 -0.92 14.41
C LEU A 266 4.79 -0.52 14.22
N THR A 267 4.34 0.46 14.99
CA THR A 267 3.00 1.06 14.99
C THR A 267 3.10 2.59 14.99
N LEU A 268 1.99 3.29 14.75
CA LEU A 268 1.96 4.76 14.86
C LEU A 268 2.31 5.26 16.27
N GLN A 269 2.06 4.44 17.30
CA GLN A 269 2.25 4.82 18.69
C GLN A 269 3.72 4.76 19.11
N ASN A 270 4.50 3.81 18.58
CA ASN A 270 5.90 3.62 18.98
C ASN A 270 6.92 4.13 17.95
N ILE A 271 6.50 4.56 16.76
CA ILE A 271 7.39 4.98 15.66
C ILE A 271 8.41 6.06 16.06
N GLY A 272 8.08 6.94 16.99
CA GLY A 272 9.00 8.00 17.44
C GLY A 272 10.28 7.47 18.08
N GLU A 273 10.19 6.38 18.84
CA GLU A 273 11.30 5.79 19.59
C GLU A 273 11.85 4.52 18.91
N PHE A 274 11.04 3.88 18.07
CA PHE A 274 11.39 2.62 17.41
C PHE A 274 12.44 2.78 16.29
N LEU A 275 12.49 3.96 15.66
CA LEU A 275 13.30 4.19 14.47
C LEU A 275 14.76 4.50 14.80
N CYS A 276 15.66 3.75 14.17
CA CYS A 276 17.09 3.94 14.22
C CYS A 276 17.63 4.42 12.87
N LYS A 277 18.63 5.31 12.89
CA LYS A 277 19.26 5.88 11.69
C LYS A 277 20.11 4.88 10.89
N ASP A 278 20.55 3.80 11.54
CA ASP A 278 21.46 2.81 10.97
C ASP A 278 20.68 1.68 10.23
N ILE A 279 19.36 1.66 10.36
CA ILE A 279 18.43 0.81 9.60
C ILE A 279 17.98 1.54 8.33
N ASP A 280 17.94 0.85 7.19
CA ASP A 280 17.57 1.46 5.90
C ASP A 280 16.08 1.32 5.60
N ILE A 281 15.44 0.24 6.06
CA ILE A 281 14.05 -0.11 5.78
C ILE A 281 13.37 -0.53 7.08
N TYR A 282 12.20 0.02 7.36
CA TYR A 282 11.27 -0.53 8.34
C TYR A 282 10.01 -1.01 7.64
N SER A 283 9.72 -2.31 7.71
CA SER A 283 8.49 -2.87 7.18
C SER A 283 7.49 -3.18 8.28
N THR A 284 6.23 -2.87 8.04
CA THR A 284 5.16 -3.15 9.02
C THR A 284 3.85 -3.47 8.33
N SER A 285 3.07 -4.37 8.92
CA SER A 285 1.72 -4.61 8.44
C SER A 285 0.71 -3.59 8.94
N SER A 286 1.04 -2.79 9.97
CA SER A 286 0.13 -1.79 10.55
C SER A 286 -0.28 -0.67 9.59
N VAL A 287 0.43 -0.52 8.47
CA VAL A 287 0.11 0.45 7.40
C VAL A 287 -1.00 -0.02 6.45
N HIS A 288 -1.39 -1.30 6.46
CA HIS A 288 -2.43 -1.85 5.58
C HIS A 288 -3.34 -2.90 6.21
N GLN A 289 -2.81 -3.73 7.12
CA GLN A 289 -3.57 -4.75 7.81
C GLN A 289 -4.31 -4.14 9.00
N GLY A 290 -5.63 -4.32 9.04
CA GLY A 290 -6.47 -3.82 10.14
C GLY A 290 -6.62 -2.30 10.17
N CYS A 291 -6.33 -1.61 9.07
CA CYS A 291 -6.57 -0.17 8.97
C CYS A 291 -8.07 0.15 8.97
N GLY A 292 -8.42 1.28 9.59
CA GLY A 292 -9.75 1.86 9.43
C GLY A 292 -10.00 2.33 7.99
N ILE A 293 -11.25 2.71 7.71
CA ILE A 293 -11.66 3.28 6.43
C ILE A 293 -11.77 4.80 6.51
N ILE A 294 -11.75 5.47 5.36
CA ILE A 294 -12.21 6.86 5.24
C ILE A 294 -13.69 6.83 4.82
N ASP A 295 -14.54 7.59 5.52
CA ASP A 295 -15.97 7.66 5.22
C ASP A 295 -16.22 8.47 3.95
N PHE A 296 -16.86 7.85 2.96
CA PHE A 296 -17.32 8.49 1.74
C PHE A 296 -18.82 8.27 1.58
N SER A 297 -19.49 9.21 0.92
CA SER A 297 -20.89 9.04 0.54
C SER A 297 -21.15 9.57 -0.85
N LEU A 298 -22.01 8.90 -1.61
CA LEU A 298 -22.55 9.40 -2.86
C LEU A 298 -23.96 9.92 -2.59
N LYS A 299 -24.28 11.13 -3.08
CA LYS A 299 -25.62 11.71 -2.93
C LYS A 299 -26.11 12.22 -4.27
N ILE A 300 -27.28 11.74 -4.68
CA ILE A 300 -28.05 12.32 -5.76
C ILE A 300 -28.28 13.81 -5.48
N ASN A 301 -27.97 14.65 -6.46
CA ASN A 301 -28.25 16.07 -6.42
C ASN A 301 -29.76 16.25 -6.66
N ARG A 302 -30.47 16.75 -5.66
CA ARG A 302 -31.90 17.05 -5.79
C ARG A 302 -32.07 18.17 -6.81
N LYS A 303 -33.05 18.03 -7.72
CA LYS A 303 -33.54 19.17 -8.48
C LYS A 303 -34.36 20.02 -7.51
N ASP A 304 -34.05 21.31 -7.44
CA ASP A 304 -34.89 22.29 -6.77
C ASP A 304 -36.28 22.37 -7.42
#